data_AF-A0A7I7NGS9-F1
#
_entry.id   AF-A0A7I7NGS9-F1
#
_cell.length_a   1.000
_cell.length_b   1.000
_cell.length_c   1.000
_cell.angle_alpha   90.00
_cell.angle_beta   90.00
_cell.angle_gamma   90.00
#
_symmetry.space_group_name_H-M   'P 1'
#
loop_
_entity.id
_entity.type
_entity.pdbx_description
1 polymer ?
#
loop_
_entity_poly.entity_id
_entity_poly.type
_entity_poly.pdbx_seq_one_letter_code
_entity_poly.pdbx_strand_id
1 'polypeptide(L)' 'MLTRASDGSVKAFDNVCLHRQSQVVSGCGTAKRFTCPYHAWTYDNTGRLAGLPGREGCSPSAAGWTSPGTNRNG' A
#
# COMPACT_ATOMS: atom_id res chain seq x y z
N MET A 1 -3.13 -15.58 -7.55
CA MET A 1 -4.43 -14.96 -7.24
C MET A 1 -5.12 -14.68 -8.56
N LEU A 2 -6.35 -15.16 -8.75
CA LEU A 2 -7.16 -14.90 -9.94
C LEU A 2 -8.33 -14.01 -9.55
N THR A 3 -8.54 -12.92 -10.28
CA THR A 3 -9.60 -11.95 -10.01
C THR A 3 -10.42 -11.64 -11.25
N ARG A 4 -11.64 -11.15 -11.04
CA ARG A 4 -12.47 -10.55 -12.09
C ARG A 4 -12.54 -9.04 -11.85
N ALA A 5 -12.16 -8.27 -12.86
CA ALA A 5 -12.25 -6.82 -12.85
C ALA A 5 -13.66 -6.34 -13.22
N SER A 6 -13.94 -5.06 -12.98
CA SER A 6 -15.26 -4.46 -13.23
C SER A 6 -15.64 -4.39 -14.71
N ASP A 7 -14.66 -4.41 -15.60
CA ASP A 7 -14.85 -4.51 -17.06
C ASP A 7 -15.14 -5.96 -17.53
N GLY A 8 -15.25 -6.90 -16.61
CA GLY A 8 -15.46 -8.32 -16.89
C GLY A 8 -14.18 -9.11 -17.19
N SER A 9 -13.03 -8.45 -17.33
CA SER A 9 -11.75 -9.12 -17.62
C SER A 9 -11.28 -9.97 -16.45
N VAL A 10 -10.56 -11.05 -16.77
CA VAL A 10 -9.90 -11.92 -15.79
C VAL A 10 -8.45 -11.48 -15.68
N LYS A 11 -7.95 -11.35 -14.45
CA LYS A 11 -6.57 -10.97 -14.16
C LYS A 11 -5.90 -12.01 -13.26
N ALA A 12 -4.61 -12.21 -13.46
CA ALA A 12 -3.79 -13.14 -12.70
C ALA A 12 -2.59 -12.42 -12.12
N PHE A 13 -2.32 -12.66 -10.84
CA PHE A 13 -1.19 -12.11 -10.11
C PHE A 13 -0.55 -13.19 -9.26
N ASP A 14 0.73 -13.06 -8.94
CA ASP A 14 1.30 -13.81 -7.84
C ASP A 14 0.55 -13.48 -6.55
N ASN A 15 0.15 -14.51 -5.81
CA ASN A 15 -0.56 -14.35 -4.53
C ASN A 15 0.44 -14.03 -3.41
N VAL A 16 1.25 -13.00 -3.61
CA VAL A 16 2.42 -12.67 -2.82
C VAL A 16 2.42 -11.17 -2.56
N CYS A 17 2.49 -10.80 -1.28
CA CYS A 17 2.53 -9.39 -0.88
C CYS A 17 3.88 -8.76 -1.24
N LEU A 18 3.86 -7.58 -1.88
CA LEU A 18 5.07 -6.84 -2.27
C LEU A 18 5.91 -6.35 -1.08
N HIS A 19 5.38 -6.34 0.14
CA HIS A 19 6.14 -5.92 1.33
C HIS A 19 7.13 -6.99 1.79
N ARG A 20 6.63 -8.18 2.15
CA ARG A 20 7.42 -9.28 2.76
C ARG A 20 6.93 -10.64 2.30
N GLN A 21 6.39 -10.73 1.09
CA GLN A 21 6.06 -11.97 0.39
C GLN A 21 5.05 -12.91 1.06
N SER A 22 4.33 -12.45 2.09
CA SER A 22 3.21 -13.19 2.67
C SER A 22 2.16 -13.50 1.61
N GLN A 23 1.54 -14.68 1.70
CA GLN A 23 0.33 -14.98 0.94
C GLN A 23 -0.77 -13.97 1.28
N VAL A 24 -1.47 -13.44 0.28
CA VAL A 24 -2.47 -12.37 0.48
C VAL A 24 -3.85 -12.96 0.74
N VAL A 25 -4.25 -13.95 -0.05
CA VAL A 25 -5.55 -14.62 0.08
C VAL A 25 -5.41 -16.13 0.17
N SER A 26 -6.34 -16.76 0.89
CA SER A 26 -6.53 -18.21 0.89
C SER A 26 -7.95 -18.55 0.45
N GLY A 27 -8.10 -19.66 -0.28
CA GLY A 27 -9.41 -20.11 -0.78
C GLY A 27 -9.97 -19.28 -1.94
N CYS A 28 -11.28 -19.37 -2.11
CA CYS A 28 -12.04 -18.76 -3.20
C CYS A 28 -13.20 -17.92 -2.65
N GLY A 29 -13.56 -16.84 -3.34
CA GLY A 29 -14.68 -15.99 -2.93
C GLY A 29 -14.79 -14.71 -3.74
N THR A 30 -15.59 -13.78 -3.24
CA THR A 30 -15.78 -12.45 -3.83
C THR A 30 -15.29 -11.38 -2.86
N ALA A 31 -14.39 -10.51 -3.34
CA ALA A 31 -13.90 -9.38 -2.57
C ALA A 31 -13.56 -8.20 -3.49
N LYS A 32 -13.73 -6.97 -2.99
CA LYS A 32 -13.32 -5.73 -3.69
C LYS A 32 -11.89 -5.31 -3.34
N ARG A 33 -11.38 -5.75 -2.20
CA ARG A 33 -10.05 -5.46 -1.65
C ARG A 33 -9.45 -6.73 -1.10
N PHE A 34 -8.13 -6.84 -1.18
CA PHE A 34 -7.34 -7.95 -0.66
C PHE A 34 -6.31 -7.40 0.31
N THR A 35 -6.48 -7.68 1.60
CA THR A 35 -5.61 -7.16 2.66
C THR A 35 -4.64 -8.24 3.09
N CYS A 36 -3.33 -7.96 2.97
CA CYS A 36 -2.29 -8.86 3.42
C CYS A 36 -2.40 -9.07 4.94
N PRO A 37 -2.39 -10.32 5.45
CA PRO A 37 -2.58 -10.59 6.87
C PRO A 37 -1.42 -10.11 7.75
N TYR A 38 -0.26 -9.79 7.16
CA TYR A 38 0.92 -9.43 7.93
C TYR A 38 0.90 -7.96 8.41
N HIS A 39 0.84 -7.01 7.48
CA HIS A 39 0.91 -5.57 7.78
C HIS A 39 -0.20 -4.76 7.10
N ALA A 40 -1.28 -5.44 6.71
CA ALA A 40 -2.46 -4.84 6.10
C ALA A 40 -2.22 -3.99 4.83
N TRP A 41 -1.14 -4.26 4.08
CA TRP A 41 -1.01 -3.77 2.71
C TRP A 41 -2.20 -4.29 1.90
N THR A 42 -2.93 -3.35 1.31
CA THR A 42 -4.23 -3.64 0.70
C THR A 42 -4.15 -3.43 -0.80
N TYR A 43 -4.59 -4.42 -1.57
CA TYR A 43 -4.63 -4.42 -3.02
C TYR A 43 -6.06 -4.37 -3.53
N ASP A 44 -6.29 -3.77 -4.70
CA ASP A 44 -7.55 -3.87 -5.41
C ASP A 44 -7.62 -5.11 -6.32
N ASN A 45 -8.78 -5.35 -6.94
CA ASN A 45 -8.98 -6.46 -7.87
C ASN A 45 -8.27 -6.31 -9.22
N THR A 46 -7.59 -5.18 -9.44
CA THR A 46 -6.67 -4.96 -10.57
C THR A 46 -5.21 -5.17 -10.19
N GLY A 47 -4.93 -5.57 -8.94
CA GLY A 47 -3.58 -5.85 -8.42
C GLY A 47 -2.83 -4.59 -7.96
N ARG A 48 -3.45 -3.41 -7.98
CA ARG A 48 -2.79 -2.17 -7.53
C ARG A 48 -2.79 -2.07 -6.02
N LEU A 49 -1.70 -1.52 -5.48
CA LEU A 49 -1.59 -1.18 -4.07
C LEU A 49 -2.52 0.00 -3.76
N ALA A 50 -3.60 -0.30 -3.04
CA ALA A 50 -4.70 0.62 -2.74
C ALA A 50 -4.63 1.22 -1.33
N GLY A 51 -3.86 0.62 -0.42
CA GLY A 51 -3.76 1.09 0.96
C GLY A 51 -2.46 0.64 1.65
N LEU A 52 -1.86 1.59 2.36
CA LEU A 52 -0.67 1.44 3.19
C LEU A 52 -0.97 2.03 4.57
N PRO A 53 -1.17 1.21 5.61
CA PRO A 53 -1.35 1.71 6.97
C PRO A 53 -0.16 2.57 7.41
N GLY A 54 -0.42 3.70 8.10
CA GLY A 54 0.63 4.57 8.64
C GLY A 54 1.22 5.57 7.63
N ARG A 55 0.74 5.61 6.39
CA ARG A 55 1.10 6.65 5.40
C ARG A 55 0.69 8.05 5.87
N GLU A 56 -0.42 8.13 6.59
CA GLU A 56 -1.06 9.35 7.08
C GLU A 56 -0.24 10.11 8.13
N GLY A 57 0.75 9.47 8.77
CA GLY A 57 1.63 10.10 9.75
C GLY A 57 2.78 10.94 9.15
N CYS A 58 3.06 10.81 7.85
CA CYS A 58 4.13 11.55 7.19
C CYS A 58 3.57 12.73 6.40
N SER A 59 2.98 13.68 7.12
CA SER A 59 2.65 14.99 6.58
C SER A 59 3.95 15.82 6.54
N PRO A 60 4.38 16.38 5.40
CA PRO A 60 5.61 17.20 5.34
C PRO A 60 5.52 18.52 6.11
N SER A 61 4.47 18.77 6.89
CA SER A 61 4.21 20.05 7.57
C SER A 61 4.40 20.05 9.09
N ALA A 62 4.91 18.97 9.71
CA ALA A 62 5.14 18.95 11.17
C ALA A 62 6.61 18.85 11.59
N ALA A 63 7.55 18.96 10.66
CA ALA A 63 8.96 19.17 11.01
C ALA A 63 9.21 20.68 11.14
N GLY A 64 8.88 21.24 12.30
CA GLY A 64 9.30 22.58 12.75
C GLY A 64 10.82 22.69 12.97
N TRP A 65 11.62 22.10 12.09
CA TRP A 65 13.06 22.32 12.03
C TRP A 65 13.31 23.55 11.17
N THR A 66 13.11 24.74 11.74
CA THR A 66 13.78 25.93 11.22
C THR A 66 15.27 25.71 11.45
N SER A 67 16.02 25.56 10.36
CA SER A 67 17.48 25.57 10.43
C SER A 67 17.89 26.89 11.09
N PRO A 68 18.70 26.91 12.17
CA PRO A 68 19.25 28.15 12.65
C PRO A 68 20.14 28.69 11.54
N GLY A 69 19.68 29.76 10.89
CA GLY A 69 20.41 30.46 9.85
C GLY A 69 21.79 30.82 10.39
N THR A 70 22.83 30.34 9.70
CA THR A 70 24.20 30.72 9.98
C THR A 70 24.34 32.22 9.69
N ASN A 71 24.34 33.03 10.74
CA ASN A 71 24.81 34.40 10.73
C ASN A 71 26.28 34.40 10.28
N ARG A 72 26.54 34.75 9.02
CA ARG A 72 27.87 35.14 8.55
C ARG A 72 27.96 36.67 8.55
N ASN A 73 28.14 37.25 9.73
CA ASN A 73 28.74 38.56 9.91
C ASN A 73 30.11 38.33 10.57
N GLY A 74 31.17 38.75 9.88
CA GLY A 74 32.56 38.65 10.31
C GLY A 74 33.48 38.57 9.11
#